data_AF-A0A7C4V6Q7-F1
#
_entry.id   AF-A0A7C4V6Q7-F1
#
_cell.length_a   1.000
_cell.length_b   1.000
_cell.length_c   1.000
_cell.angle_alpha   90.00
_cell.angle_beta   90.00
_cell.angle_gamma   90.00
#
_symmetry.space_group_name_H-M   'P 1'
#
loop_
_entity.id
_entity.type
_entity.pdbx_description
1 polymer ?
#
loop_
_entity_poly.entity_id
_entity_poly.type
_entity_poly.pdbx_seq_one_letter_code
_entity_poly.pdbx_strand_id
1 'polypeptide(L)'
;MTPFPRRLFTIFMFVLLAAAGILGSVFADPNGASILTSSSENATPQAAASITTTGGSFTTLLINATTQTPRWKAFVGNVTGRFALQDAQNYSIYDWNLATISGEVYASRNSSITWSAIRCAVNSTLITEQTQLNITTTKEDSINRTFNQSIHRSFYVGTTLITNSSCRAIATYINNTRQTPNESATFQEILLDDTQRLVYVTMLENKAIGYNLNRFDFQLIVAESEFNPTPSPYYFWAELS
;
A
#
# COMPACT_ATOMS: atom_id res chain seq x y z
N MET A 1 -14.08 -65.15 9.66
CA MET A 1 -14.12 -63.68 9.59
C MET A 1 -14.55 -63.15 10.95
N THR A 2 -13.62 -62.64 11.75
CA THR A 2 -13.90 -62.08 13.08
C THR A 2 -14.45 -60.66 12.95
N PRO A 3 -15.55 -60.30 13.64
CA PRO A 3 -16.15 -58.98 13.52
C PRO A 3 -15.19 -57.92 14.08
N PHE A 4 -14.88 -56.92 13.27
CA PHE A 4 -14.10 -55.77 13.69
C PHE A 4 -14.81 -55.08 14.87
N PRO A 5 -14.12 -54.76 15.98
CA PRO A 5 -14.76 -54.21 17.15
C PRO A 5 -15.34 -52.83 16.83
N ARG A 6 -16.67 -52.69 16.92
CA ARG A 6 -17.44 -51.47 16.64
C ARG A 6 -16.85 -50.20 17.25
N ARG A 7 -16.22 -50.30 18.43
CA ARG A 7 -15.58 -49.17 19.13
C ARG A 7 -14.31 -48.64 18.44
N LEU A 8 -13.54 -49.50 17.75
CA LEU A 8 -12.36 -49.05 16.99
C LEU A 8 -12.77 -48.27 15.74
N PHE A 9 -13.86 -48.68 15.09
CA PHE A 9 -14.38 -48.02 13.89
C PHE A 9 -14.89 -46.60 14.18
N THR A 10 -15.56 -46.40 15.33
CA THR A 10 -16.05 -45.08 15.74
C THR A 10 -14.91 -44.11 16.09
N ILE A 11 -13.84 -44.59 16.75
CA ILE A 11 -12.66 -43.78 17.07
C ILE A 11 -11.93 -43.38 15.78
N PHE A 12 -11.74 -44.33 14.85
CA PHE A 12 -11.10 -44.06 13.57
C PHE A 12 -11.87 -43.02 12.75
N MET A 13 -13.21 -43.08 12.76
CA MET A 13 -14.06 -42.11 12.07
C MET A 13 -14.02 -40.71 12.72
N PHE A 14 -13.93 -40.62 14.06
CA PHE A 14 -13.76 -39.34 14.77
C PHE A 14 -12.38 -38.71 14.52
N VAL A 15 -11.31 -39.52 14.43
CA VAL A 15 -9.96 -39.04 14.10
C VAL A 15 -9.89 -38.57 12.65
N LEU A 16 -10.56 -39.25 11.71
CA LEU A 16 -10.67 -38.80 10.32
C LEU A 16 -11.46 -37.49 10.18
N LEU A 17 -12.54 -37.31 10.95
CA LEU A 17 -13.31 -36.06 10.97
C LEU A 17 -12.52 -34.90 11.59
N ALA A 18 -11.74 -35.16 12.64
CA ALA A 18 -10.86 -34.17 13.26
C ALA A 18 -9.68 -33.79 12.33
N ALA A 19 -9.15 -34.75 11.57
CA ALA A 19 -8.11 -34.50 10.56
C ALA A 19 -8.65 -33.73 9.34
N ALA A 20 -9.92 -33.95 8.96
CA ALA A 20 -10.58 -33.20 7.88
C ALA A 20 -10.94 -31.75 8.26
N GLY A 21 -10.90 -31.39 9.55
CA GLY A 21 -11.18 -30.04 10.05
C GLY A 21 -10.03 -29.05 9.89
N ILE A 22 -8.84 -29.48 9.45
CA ILE A 22 -7.69 -28.61 9.18
C ILE A 22 -7.72 -28.24 7.69
N LEU A 23 -8.76 -27.55 7.25
CA LEU A 23 -8.73 -26.83 5.99
C LEU A 23 -7.93 -25.54 6.23
N GLY A 24 -6.62 -25.61 6.02
CA GLY A 24 -5.80 -24.41 5.97
C GLY A 24 -6.30 -23.52 4.83
N SER A 25 -6.66 -22.28 5.15
CA SER A 25 -6.80 -21.23 4.13
C SER A 25 -5.46 -21.09 3.43
N VAL A 26 -5.42 -21.40 2.14
CA VAL A 26 -4.23 -21.17 1.32
C VAL A 26 -4.23 -19.68 0.99
N PHE A 27 -3.45 -18.90 1.73
CA PHE A 27 -3.13 -17.54 1.33
C PHE A 27 -2.04 -17.60 0.25
N ALA A 28 -2.25 -16.90 -0.85
CA ALA A 28 -1.28 -16.81 -1.93
C ALA A 28 -0.44 -15.54 -1.76
N ASP A 29 0.82 -15.57 -2.18
CA ASP A 29 1.65 -14.36 -2.22
C ASP A 29 1.07 -13.33 -3.23
N PRO A 30 1.32 -12.02 -3.03
CA PRO A 30 0.88 -10.99 -3.97
C PRO A 30 1.35 -11.26 -5.40
N ASN A 31 0.44 -11.04 -6.35
CA ASN A 31 0.70 -11.30 -7.77
C ASN A 31 1.10 -10.01 -8.49
N GLY A 32 1.99 -10.11 -9.48
CA GLY A 32 2.40 -8.96 -10.28
C GLY A 32 1.21 -8.35 -11.01
N ALA A 33 1.07 -7.02 -10.93
CA ALA A 33 -0.03 -6.30 -11.56
C ALA A 33 0.35 -5.78 -12.96
N SER A 34 -0.61 -5.76 -13.88
CA SER A 34 -0.47 -5.11 -15.18
C SER A 34 -1.06 -3.70 -15.15
N ILE A 35 -0.32 -2.71 -15.66
CA ILE A 35 -0.77 -1.32 -15.75
C ILE A 35 -1.43 -1.13 -17.12
N LEU A 36 -2.75 -0.94 -17.14
CA LEU A 36 -3.52 -0.79 -18.39
C LEU A 36 -3.46 0.64 -18.93
N THR A 37 -3.54 1.64 -18.04
CA THR A 37 -3.51 3.06 -18.39
C THR A 37 -2.67 3.84 -17.37
N SER A 38 -2.02 4.91 -17.82
CA SER A 38 -1.31 5.85 -16.94
C SER A 38 -1.34 7.26 -17.53
N SER A 39 -1.57 8.25 -16.68
CA SER A 39 -1.52 9.67 -17.01
C SER A 39 -0.96 10.44 -15.82
N SER A 40 -0.16 11.47 -16.08
CA SER A 40 0.49 12.29 -15.05
C SER A 40 0.07 13.75 -15.18
N GLU A 41 -0.11 14.42 -14.05
CA GLU A 41 -0.43 15.85 -13.97
C GLU A 41 0.48 16.55 -12.95
N ASN A 42 0.69 17.86 -13.12
CA ASN A 42 1.46 18.70 -12.19
C ASN A 42 0.59 19.84 -11.67
N ALA A 43 0.94 20.37 -10.49
CA ALA A 43 0.29 21.54 -9.96
C ALA A 43 0.62 22.77 -10.81
N THR A 44 -0.39 23.59 -11.12
CA THR A 44 -0.19 24.92 -11.72
C THR A 44 0.42 25.84 -10.65
N PRO A 45 1.60 26.47 -10.89
CA PRO A 45 2.20 27.39 -9.94
C PRO A 45 1.28 28.57 -9.62
N GLN A 46 1.23 28.98 -8.35
CA GLN A 46 0.48 30.17 -7.94
C GLN A 46 1.12 31.43 -8.53
N ALA A 47 0.30 32.33 -9.08
CA ALA A 47 0.76 33.62 -9.60
C ALA A 47 1.36 34.49 -8.47
N ALA A 48 2.36 35.31 -8.82
CA ALA A 48 3.02 36.18 -7.86
C ALA A 48 2.06 37.23 -7.27
N ALA A 49 2.12 37.43 -5.95
CA ALA A 49 1.44 38.53 -5.28
C ALA A 49 2.33 39.78 -5.28
N SER A 50 1.77 40.94 -5.62
CA SER A 50 2.47 42.23 -5.55
C SER A 50 1.93 43.08 -4.41
N ILE A 51 2.82 43.78 -3.72
CA ILE A 51 2.45 44.86 -2.79
C ILE A 51 3.24 46.11 -3.13
N THR A 52 2.57 47.26 -3.12
CA THR A 52 3.20 48.57 -3.27
C THR A 52 3.19 49.26 -1.91
N THR A 53 4.35 49.64 -1.41
CA THR A 53 4.50 50.39 -0.16
C THR A 53 5.08 51.77 -0.42
N THR A 54 4.82 52.72 0.48
CA THR A 54 5.38 54.07 0.40
C THR A 54 6.81 54.09 0.92
N GLY A 55 7.67 54.93 0.32
CA GLY A 55 9.02 55.15 0.80
C GLY A 55 9.03 55.66 2.26
N GLY A 56 9.90 55.11 3.09
CA GLY A 56 10.00 55.44 4.53
C GLY A 56 9.08 54.65 5.46
N SER A 57 8.35 53.65 4.95
CA SER A 57 7.51 52.76 5.77
C SER A 57 8.24 51.48 6.19
N PHE A 58 7.83 50.91 7.33
CA PHE A 58 8.20 49.55 7.76
C PHE A 58 7.00 48.63 7.56
N THR A 59 7.15 47.60 6.74
CA THR A 59 6.06 46.67 6.40
C THR A 59 6.45 45.25 6.79
N THR A 60 5.63 44.64 7.65
CA THR A 60 5.73 43.21 7.99
C THR A 60 4.82 42.43 7.05
N LEU A 61 5.37 41.40 6.39
CA LEU A 61 4.62 40.52 5.50
C LEU A 61 4.55 39.12 6.10
N LEU A 62 3.38 38.50 5.98
CA LEU A 62 3.21 37.07 6.18
C LEU A 62 2.96 36.44 4.81
N ILE A 63 3.93 35.68 4.32
CA ILE A 63 3.83 34.97 3.04
C ILE A 63 3.55 33.50 3.35
N ASN A 64 2.45 32.98 2.79
CA ASN A 64 2.15 31.55 2.79
C ASN A 64 2.22 31.06 1.34
N ALA A 65 2.94 29.98 1.10
CA ALA A 65 3.11 29.41 -0.23
C ALA A 65 3.02 27.88 -0.15
N THR A 66 2.33 27.28 -1.12
CA THR A 66 2.25 25.83 -1.31
C THR A 66 2.96 25.46 -2.59
N THR A 67 3.94 24.58 -2.51
CA THR A 67 4.72 24.10 -3.67
C THR A 67 4.60 22.58 -3.78
N GLN A 68 4.51 22.06 -5.00
CA GLN A 68 4.58 20.62 -5.25
C GLN A 68 5.95 20.09 -4.84
N THR A 69 6.01 19.03 -4.01
CA THR A 69 7.28 18.40 -3.65
C THR A 69 7.75 17.48 -4.77
N PRO A 70 9.04 17.54 -5.19
CA PRO A 70 9.61 16.58 -6.13
C PRO A 70 10.00 15.24 -5.48
N ARG A 71 9.93 15.14 -4.13
CA ARG A 71 10.38 13.95 -3.38
C ARG A 71 9.35 12.82 -3.28
N TRP A 72 8.19 13.00 -3.88
CA TRP A 72 7.09 12.05 -3.82
C TRP A 72 6.36 11.95 -5.16
N LYS A 73 5.89 10.74 -5.46
CA LYS A 73 4.90 10.46 -6.51
C LYS A 73 3.65 9.93 -5.85
N ALA A 74 2.49 10.29 -6.37
CA ALA A 74 1.22 9.71 -5.97
C ALA A 74 0.65 8.84 -7.09
N PHE A 75 0.01 7.74 -6.72
CA PHE A 75 -0.77 6.91 -7.62
C PHE A 75 -2.17 6.76 -7.06
N VAL A 76 -3.16 7.02 -7.90
CA VAL A 76 -4.56 6.72 -7.64
C VAL A 76 -5.11 5.90 -8.79
N GLY A 77 -6.05 5.01 -8.52
CA GLY A 77 -6.57 4.17 -9.59
C GLY A 77 -7.71 3.28 -9.15
N ASN A 78 -8.22 2.54 -10.14
CA ASN A 78 -9.20 1.49 -9.95
C ASN A 78 -8.55 0.16 -10.27
N VAL A 79 -8.85 -0.87 -9.47
CA VAL A 79 -8.38 -2.23 -9.71
C VAL A 79 -9.54 -3.04 -10.25
N THR A 80 -9.30 -3.73 -11.36
CA THR A 80 -10.21 -4.77 -11.85
C THR A 80 -9.52 -6.10 -11.67
N GLY A 81 -10.26 -7.11 -11.24
CA GLY A 81 -9.70 -8.44 -11.06
C GLY A 81 -10.76 -9.53 -11.13
N ARG A 82 -10.27 -10.75 -11.25
CA ARG A 82 -11.05 -11.98 -11.21
C ARG A 82 -10.28 -13.01 -10.41
N PHE A 83 -10.98 -13.86 -9.67
CA PHE A 83 -10.39 -15.11 -9.24
C PHE A 83 -10.44 -16.07 -10.42
N ALA A 84 -9.33 -16.75 -10.73
CA ALA A 84 -9.28 -17.71 -11.82
C ALA A 84 -8.50 -18.95 -11.39
N LEU A 85 -9.00 -20.13 -11.74
CA LEU A 85 -8.26 -21.38 -11.60
C LEU A 85 -7.43 -21.61 -12.86
N GLN A 86 -6.14 -21.31 -12.78
CA GLN A 86 -5.23 -21.30 -13.92
C GLN A 86 -4.14 -22.37 -13.81
N ASP A 87 -3.73 -22.90 -14.97
CA ASP A 87 -2.48 -23.68 -15.08
C ASP A 87 -1.25 -22.75 -15.23
N ALA A 88 -0.06 -23.35 -15.35
CA ALA A 88 1.19 -22.61 -15.49
C ALA A 88 1.33 -21.84 -16.83
N GLN A 89 0.41 -22.03 -17.77
CA GLN A 89 0.35 -21.37 -19.07
C GLN A 89 -0.77 -20.31 -19.13
N ASN A 90 -1.41 -20.01 -18.00
CA ASN A 90 -2.53 -19.07 -17.84
C ASN A 90 -3.84 -19.51 -18.49
N TYR A 91 -4.03 -20.80 -18.80
CA TYR A 91 -5.34 -21.30 -19.21
C TYR A 91 -6.24 -21.44 -17.98
N SER A 92 -7.36 -20.71 -17.98
CA SER A 92 -8.37 -20.79 -16.93
C SER A 92 -9.35 -21.92 -17.19
N ILE A 93 -9.52 -22.84 -16.23
CA ILE A 93 -10.64 -23.79 -16.26
C ILE A 93 -11.95 -23.16 -15.78
N TYR A 94 -11.85 -22.12 -14.96
CA TYR A 94 -12.99 -21.31 -14.48
C TYR A 94 -12.52 -19.95 -13.96
N ASP A 95 -13.37 -18.93 -14.01
CA ASP A 95 -13.15 -17.64 -13.36
C ASP A 95 -14.41 -17.04 -12.71
N TRP A 96 -14.19 -16.15 -11.74
CA TRP A 96 -15.23 -15.39 -11.04
C TRP A 96 -14.92 -13.90 -11.13
N ASN A 97 -15.85 -13.12 -11.67
CA ASN A 97 -15.76 -11.67 -11.65
C ASN A 97 -16.00 -11.12 -10.23
N LEU A 98 -15.18 -10.16 -9.82
CA LEU A 98 -15.34 -9.48 -8.55
C LEU A 98 -16.31 -8.29 -8.70
N ALA A 99 -17.42 -8.33 -7.97
CA ALA A 99 -18.38 -7.22 -7.92
C ALA A 99 -17.95 -6.12 -6.92
N THR A 100 -17.16 -6.49 -5.91
CA THR A 100 -16.58 -5.61 -4.90
C THR A 100 -15.08 -5.85 -4.86
N ILE A 101 -14.31 -4.78 -4.72
CA ILE A 101 -12.85 -4.83 -4.63
C ILE A 101 -12.43 -4.64 -3.18
N SER A 102 -11.64 -5.59 -2.67
CA SER A 102 -10.95 -5.56 -1.37
C SER A 102 -9.58 -6.21 -1.50
N GLY A 103 -8.69 -5.95 -0.53
CA GLY A 103 -7.31 -6.43 -0.52
C GLY A 103 -6.32 -5.28 -0.48
N GLU A 104 -5.18 -5.43 -1.15
CA GLU A 104 -4.06 -4.51 -1.05
C GLU A 104 -3.35 -4.31 -2.40
N VAL A 105 -2.79 -3.12 -2.59
CA VAL A 105 -1.84 -2.82 -3.66
C VAL A 105 -0.48 -2.53 -3.04
N TYR A 106 0.54 -3.19 -3.57
CA TYR A 106 1.92 -3.10 -3.11
C TYR A 106 2.76 -2.41 -4.18
N ALA A 107 3.70 -1.57 -3.76
CA ALA A 107 4.67 -0.91 -4.64
C ALA A 107 6.08 -0.94 -4.05
N SER A 108 7.08 -1.20 -4.90
CA SER A 108 8.50 -1.10 -4.53
C SER A 108 9.36 -0.65 -5.71
N ARG A 109 10.51 -0.01 -5.44
CA ARG A 109 11.51 0.26 -6.48
C ARG A 109 12.23 -0.99 -6.96
N ASN A 110 12.16 -2.07 -6.20
CA ASN A 110 12.79 -3.33 -6.55
C ASN A 110 11.79 -4.22 -7.28
N SER A 111 12.18 -4.81 -8.41
CA SER A 111 11.33 -5.69 -9.22
C SER A 111 11.09 -7.08 -8.62
N SER A 112 11.70 -7.38 -7.48
CA SER A 112 11.63 -8.66 -6.80
C SER A 112 11.62 -8.42 -5.29
N ILE A 113 10.64 -9.03 -4.63
CA ILE A 113 10.38 -8.94 -3.20
C ILE A 113 10.30 -10.36 -2.65
N THR A 114 10.87 -10.57 -1.47
CA THR A 114 10.78 -11.85 -0.76
C THR A 114 9.55 -11.86 0.13
N TRP A 115 8.38 -12.20 -0.43
CA TRP A 115 7.09 -12.14 0.28
C TRP A 115 7.05 -12.98 1.57
N SER A 116 7.70 -14.13 1.59
CA SER A 116 7.81 -14.98 2.78
C SER A 116 8.60 -14.35 3.94
N ALA A 117 9.32 -13.25 3.70
CA ALA A 117 10.10 -12.52 4.70
C ALA A 117 9.48 -11.15 5.06
N ILE A 118 8.27 -10.86 4.57
CA ILE A 118 7.60 -9.58 4.76
C ILE A 118 7.34 -9.30 6.25
N ARG A 119 7.53 -8.05 6.66
CA ARG A 119 7.29 -7.57 8.02
C ARG A 119 7.12 -6.05 8.02
N CYS A 120 6.74 -5.45 9.16
CA CYS A 120 6.78 -3.99 9.30
C CYS A 120 8.16 -3.43 8.98
N ALA A 121 8.21 -2.35 8.21
CA ALA A 121 9.46 -1.72 7.81
C ALA A 121 10.26 -1.23 9.03
N VAL A 122 11.52 -1.63 9.13
CA VAL A 122 12.43 -1.15 10.18
C VAL A 122 13.17 0.12 9.74
N ASN A 123 13.63 0.90 10.72
CA ASN A 123 14.26 2.20 10.46
C ASN A 123 15.53 2.10 9.59
N SER A 124 16.29 1.00 9.69
CA SER A 124 17.45 0.77 8.83
C SER A 124 17.07 0.65 7.36
N THR A 125 15.97 -0.04 7.03
CA THR A 125 15.47 -0.16 5.66
C THR A 125 15.05 1.20 5.11
N LEU A 126 14.37 2.02 5.93
CA LEU A 126 14.00 3.40 5.54
C LEU A 126 15.23 4.27 5.26
N ILE A 127 16.27 4.19 6.09
CA ILE A 127 17.50 4.95 5.89
C ILE A 127 18.20 4.52 4.60
N THR A 128 18.26 3.21 4.33
CA THR A 128 18.81 2.67 3.08
C THR A 128 18.06 3.21 1.87
N GLU A 129 16.72 3.15 1.88
CA GLU A 129 15.90 3.65 0.77
C GLU A 129 16.07 5.16 0.56
N GLN A 130 16.06 5.94 1.65
CA GLN A 130 16.29 7.38 1.60
C GLN A 130 17.68 7.71 1.04
N THR A 131 18.71 6.95 1.43
CA THR A 131 20.07 7.13 0.90
C THR A 131 20.11 6.85 -0.60
N GLN A 132 19.46 5.80 -1.07
CA GLN A 132 19.35 5.47 -2.50
C GLN A 132 18.64 6.57 -3.30
N LEU A 133 17.68 7.26 -2.69
CA LEU A 133 16.93 8.36 -3.29
C LEU A 133 17.54 9.74 -3.03
N ASN A 134 18.70 9.84 -2.37
CA ASN A 134 19.31 11.10 -1.93
C ASN A 134 18.37 11.97 -1.07
N ILE A 135 17.50 11.34 -0.27
CA ILE A 135 16.61 12.01 0.67
C ILE A 135 17.31 12.11 2.03
N THR A 136 17.46 13.32 2.55
CA THR A 136 18.01 13.55 3.89
C THR A 136 16.95 13.22 4.95
N THR A 137 17.30 12.37 5.94
CA THR A 137 16.39 11.86 6.99
C THR A 137 15.81 12.93 7.93
N THR A 138 16.37 14.13 7.91
CA THR A 138 15.94 15.29 8.71
C THR A 138 14.98 16.21 7.98
N LYS A 139 14.72 16.00 6.68
CA LYS A 139 13.74 16.78 5.93
C LYS A 139 12.33 16.40 6.37
N GLU A 140 11.44 17.40 6.43
CA GLU A 140 10.05 17.22 6.88
C GLU A 140 9.26 16.24 5.99
N ASP A 141 9.59 16.19 4.69
CA ASP A 141 9.01 15.28 3.71
C ASP A 141 9.87 14.02 3.46
N SER A 142 10.76 13.68 4.40
CA SER A 142 11.49 12.40 4.35
C SER A 142 10.57 11.23 4.69
N ILE A 143 10.84 10.02 4.18
CA ILE A 143 10.03 8.81 4.42
C ILE A 143 9.77 8.60 5.91
N ASN A 144 10.80 8.71 6.75
CA ASN A 144 10.65 8.50 8.19
C ASN A 144 9.86 9.61 8.92
N ARG A 145 9.72 10.80 8.33
CA ARG A 145 8.92 11.92 8.87
C ARG A 145 7.49 11.92 8.31
N THR A 146 7.29 11.48 7.07
CA THR A 146 5.97 11.27 6.46
C THR A 146 5.24 10.11 7.13
N PHE A 147 5.86 8.93 7.19
CA PHE A 147 5.31 7.73 7.84
C PHE A 147 5.69 7.70 9.32
N ASN A 148 5.12 8.65 10.07
CA ASN A 148 5.41 8.88 11.49
C ASN A 148 4.31 8.38 12.45
N GLN A 149 3.24 7.81 11.92
CA GLN A 149 2.16 7.21 12.71
C GLN A 149 2.25 5.69 12.63
N SER A 150 1.49 5.00 13.47
CA SER A 150 1.39 3.54 13.42
C SER A 150 -0.02 3.03 13.21
N ILE A 151 -1.03 3.89 13.03
CA ILE A 151 -2.43 3.47 13.03
C ILE A 151 -2.84 2.97 11.64
N HIS A 152 -3.21 1.70 11.55
CA HIS A 152 -3.75 1.05 10.35
C HIS A 152 -4.56 -0.20 10.73
N ARG A 153 -5.49 -0.64 9.87
CA ARG A 153 -6.20 -1.92 10.08
C ARG A 153 -5.26 -3.12 9.88
N SER A 154 -5.60 -4.26 10.47
CA SER A 154 -4.86 -5.51 10.23
C SER A 154 -5.17 -6.08 8.85
N PHE A 155 -4.20 -6.78 8.26
CA PHE A 155 -4.35 -7.47 6.98
C PHE A 155 -3.33 -8.62 6.87
N TYR A 156 -3.53 -9.51 5.92
CA TYR A 156 -2.58 -10.58 5.61
C TYR A 156 -1.76 -10.19 4.38
N VAL A 157 -0.49 -10.58 4.38
CA VAL A 157 0.35 -10.60 3.17
C VAL A 157 0.80 -12.04 2.99
N GLY A 158 0.22 -12.75 2.02
CA GLY A 158 0.32 -14.21 2.01
C GLY A 158 -0.06 -14.79 3.39
N THR A 159 0.83 -15.57 4.00
CA THR A 159 0.56 -16.16 5.33
C THR A 159 0.89 -15.26 6.53
N THR A 160 1.47 -14.07 6.30
CA THR A 160 1.95 -13.20 7.37
C THR A 160 0.86 -12.20 7.79
N LEU A 161 0.39 -12.33 9.04
CA LEU A 161 -0.53 -11.34 9.63
C LEU A 161 0.23 -10.07 10.01
N ILE A 162 -0.16 -8.96 9.40
CA ILE A 162 0.20 -7.62 9.84
C ILE A 162 -0.86 -7.16 10.84
N THR A 163 -0.51 -7.16 12.12
CA THR A 163 -1.44 -6.80 13.20
C THR A 163 -1.83 -5.33 13.13
N ASN A 164 -3.02 -5.00 13.61
CA ASN A 164 -3.50 -3.63 13.62
C ASN A 164 -2.54 -2.69 14.37
N SER A 165 -2.43 -1.49 13.84
CA SER A 165 -1.68 -0.39 14.44
C SER A 165 -0.21 -0.69 14.81
N SER A 166 0.47 -1.58 14.06
CA SER A 166 1.80 -2.12 14.40
C SER A 166 2.94 -1.60 13.53
N CYS A 167 2.67 -1.28 12.27
CA CYS A 167 3.64 -0.81 11.30
C CYS A 167 3.54 0.70 11.12
N ARG A 168 4.61 1.31 10.59
CA ARG A 168 4.58 2.73 10.21
C ARG A 168 3.56 2.94 9.10
N ALA A 169 2.66 3.91 9.28
CA ALA A 169 1.54 4.14 8.40
C ALA A 169 1.15 5.62 8.31
N ILE A 170 0.36 5.93 7.28
CA ILE A 170 -0.37 7.18 7.07
C ILE A 170 -1.78 6.87 6.56
N ALA A 171 -2.64 7.88 6.51
CA ALA A 171 -3.83 7.88 5.67
C ALA A 171 -3.74 9.07 4.71
N THR A 172 -3.86 8.82 3.41
CA THR A 172 -3.76 9.89 2.39
C THR A 172 -4.95 10.86 2.51
N TYR A 173 -4.88 12.03 1.87
CA TYR A 173 -5.96 13.02 2.03
C TYR A 173 -7.22 12.61 1.26
N ILE A 174 -8.38 13.05 1.79
CA ILE A 174 -9.68 12.94 1.12
C ILE A 174 -10.18 14.36 0.89
N ASN A 175 -10.54 14.70 -0.35
CA ASN A 175 -10.98 16.03 -0.73
C ASN A 175 -10.07 17.15 -0.17
N ASN A 176 -8.77 17.04 -0.44
CA ASN A 176 -7.74 17.95 0.05
C ASN A 176 -7.71 18.14 1.59
N THR A 177 -8.28 17.20 2.34
CA THR A 177 -8.41 17.29 3.81
C THR A 177 -7.70 16.12 4.46
N ARG A 178 -6.88 16.44 5.48
CA ARG A 178 -6.20 15.45 6.31
C ARG A 178 -7.23 14.61 7.05
N GLN A 179 -7.09 13.29 6.98
CA GLN A 179 -7.93 12.38 7.76
C GLN A 179 -7.50 12.35 9.24
N THR A 180 -8.46 12.09 10.13
CA THR A 180 -8.16 11.72 11.53
C THR A 180 -7.67 10.26 11.54
N PRO A 181 -6.46 9.96 12.05
CA PRO A 181 -5.92 8.61 12.04
C PRO A 181 -6.78 7.67 12.88
N ASN A 182 -7.31 6.63 12.25
CA ASN A 182 -8.07 5.55 12.88
C ASN A 182 -8.03 4.32 11.96
N GLU A 183 -8.37 3.14 12.50
CA GLU A 183 -8.28 1.87 11.75
C GLU A 183 -9.32 1.76 10.62
N SER A 184 -10.38 2.57 10.65
CA SER A 184 -11.39 2.65 9.59
C SER A 184 -11.13 3.75 8.56
N ALA A 185 -10.01 4.49 8.67
CA ALA A 185 -9.62 5.47 7.66
C ALA A 185 -9.44 4.77 6.31
N THR A 186 -9.92 5.39 5.24
CA THR A 186 -9.76 4.87 3.88
C THR A 186 -8.40 5.27 3.31
N PHE A 187 -7.87 4.51 2.36
CA PHE A 187 -6.55 4.78 1.75
C PHE A 187 -5.44 4.90 2.80
N GLN A 188 -5.45 3.98 3.76
CA GLN A 188 -4.33 3.74 4.66
C GLN A 188 -3.16 3.21 3.86
N GLU A 189 -1.99 3.78 4.08
CA GLU A 189 -0.74 3.36 3.47
C GLU A 189 0.27 2.97 4.54
N ILE A 190 0.86 1.79 4.41
CA ILE A 190 1.69 1.11 5.40
C ILE A 190 3.05 0.80 4.78
N LEU A 191 4.12 0.94 5.58
CA LEU A 191 5.46 0.55 5.18
C LEU A 191 5.81 -0.85 5.70
N LEU A 192 6.13 -1.74 4.78
CA LEU A 192 6.66 -3.07 5.03
C LEU A 192 8.08 -3.20 4.47
N ASP A 193 8.84 -4.21 4.90
CA ASP A 193 10.08 -4.61 4.23
C ASP A 193 10.22 -6.12 4.12
N ASP A 194 11.00 -6.56 3.13
CA ASP A 194 11.41 -7.97 2.95
C ASP A 194 12.75 -8.28 3.62
N THR A 195 13.10 -7.54 4.67
CA THR A 195 14.42 -7.41 5.32
C THR A 195 15.46 -6.56 4.61
N GLN A 196 15.30 -6.27 3.31
CA GLN A 196 16.27 -5.51 2.53
C GLN A 196 15.66 -4.35 1.73
N ARG A 197 14.43 -4.53 1.25
CA ARG A 197 13.76 -3.66 0.29
C ARG A 197 12.48 -3.11 0.91
N LEU A 198 12.26 -1.82 0.71
CA LEU A 198 11.05 -1.15 1.17
C LEU A 198 9.86 -1.52 0.27
N VAL A 199 8.71 -1.77 0.89
CA VAL A 199 7.44 -2.01 0.21
C VAL A 199 6.40 -1.04 0.78
N TYR A 200 5.79 -0.27 -0.10
CA TYR A 200 4.63 0.58 0.18
C TYR A 200 3.38 -0.24 -0.04
N VAL A 201 2.43 -0.22 0.89
CA VAL A 201 1.19 -0.98 0.79
C VAL A 201 0.02 -0.06 1.05
N THR A 202 -0.95 0.01 0.15
CA THR A 202 -2.23 0.66 0.41
C THR A 202 -3.35 -0.37 0.48
N MET A 203 -4.28 -0.14 1.40
CA MET A 203 -5.52 -0.90 1.44
C MET A 203 -6.40 -0.53 0.24
N LEU A 204 -6.99 -1.54 -0.41
CA LEU A 204 -8.02 -1.36 -1.42
C LEU A 204 -9.34 -0.98 -0.76
N GLU A 205 -10.03 -0.04 -1.37
CA GLU A 205 -11.34 0.43 -0.99
C GLU A 205 -12.30 0.22 -2.16
N ASN A 206 -13.57 -0.07 -1.90
CA ASN A 206 -14.53 -0.20 -3.01
C ASN A 206 -15.01 1.20 -3.43
N LYS A 207 -14.38 1.79 -4.46
CA LYS A 207 -14.80 3.07 -5.07
C LYS A 207 -15.00 4.19 -4.03
N ALA A 208 -14.07 4.33 -3.09
CA ALA A 208 -14.11 5.35 -2.04
C ALA A 208 -13.78 6.74 -2.59
N ILE A 209 -14.29 7.79 -1.93
CA ILE A 209 -14.03 9.19 -2.32
C ILE A 209 -12.59 9.54 -1.98
N GLY A 210 -11.82 9.93 -2.99
CA GLY A 210 -10.40 10.23 -2.90
C GLY A 210 -10.05 11.69 -2.64
N TYR A 211 -8.79 12.02 -2.91
CA TYR A 211 -8.17 13.32 -2.68
C TYR A 211 -8.86 14.49 -3.40
N ASN A 212 -9.60 14.21 -4.49
CA ASN A 212 -10.21 15.20 -5.38
C ASN A 212 -11.72 15.00 -5.60
N LEU A 213 -12.42 14.36 -4.66
CA LEU A 213 -13.87 14.00 -4.75
C LEU A 213 -14.23 12.89 -5.76
N ASN A 214 -13.31 12.47 -6.63
CA ASN A 214 -13.53 11.30 -7.49
C ASN A 214 -13.42 9.99 -6.69
N ARG A 215 -13.92 8.91 -7.27
CA ARG A 215 -13.92 7.58 -6.65
C ARG A 215 -12.78 6.72 -7.18
N PHE A 216 -12.00 6.17 -6.26
CA PHE A 216 -10.86 5.30 -6.54
C PHE A 216 -10.91 4.05 -5.67
N ASP A 217 -10.22 3.00 -6.12
CA ASP A 217 -10.01 1.81 -5.30
C ASP A 217 -8.74 1.91 -4.46
N PHE A 218 -7.75 2.70 -4.89
CA PHE A 218 -6.55 2.95 -4.08
C PHE A 218 -6.00 4.36 -4.25
N GLN A 219 -5.26 4.81 -3.24
CA GLN A 219 -4.39 5.98 -3.29
C GLN A 219 -3.13 5.68 -2.49
N LEU A 220 -1.95 5.90 -3.06
CA LEU A 220 -0.67 5.68 -2.37
C LEU A 220 0.36 6.69 -2.83
N ILE A 221 1.37 6.94 -1.98
CA ILE A 221 2.52 7.79 -2.30
C ILE A 221 3.84 7.03 -2.14
N VAL A 222 4.69 7.12 -3.15
CA VAL A 222 6.04 6.56 -3.09
C VAL A 222 7.09 7.65 -3.15
N ALA A 223 8.23 7.41 -2.51
CA ALA A 223 9.31 8.38 -2.51
C ALA A 223 9.96 8.52 -3.89
N GLU A 224 10.60 9.66 -4.12
CA GLU A 224 11.39 9.93 -5.32
C GLU A 224 12.61 10.79 -4.96
N SER A 225 13.65 10.65 -5.77
CA SER A 225 14.82 11.51 -5.71
C SER A 225 14.54 12.88 -6.34
N GLU A 226 14.78 13.93 -5.57
CA GLU A 226 14.70 15.31 -6.09
C GLU A 226 15.83 15.67 -7.07
N PHE A 227 16.90 14.87 -7.10
CA PHE A 227 18.13 15.17 -7.85
C PHE A 227 18.32 14.31 -9.09
N ASN A 228 17.63 13.17 -9.18
CA ASN A 228 17.83 12.24 -10.29
C ASN A 228 17.02 12.71 -11.51
N PRO A 229 17.66 13.01 -12.65
CA PRO A 229 16.94 13.42 -13.86
C PRO A 229 16.10 12.29 -14.46
N THR A 230 16.39 11.04 -14.12
CA THR A 230 15.59 9.87 -14.54
C THR A 230 14.68 9.44 -13.39
N PRO A 231 13.35 9.48 -13.57
CA PRO A 231 12.42 9.02 -12.54
C PRO A 231 12.66 7.56 -12.15
N SER A 232 12.62 7.26 -10.85
CA SER A 232 12.73 5.91 -10.34
C SER A 232 11.54 5.05 -10.77
N PRO A 233 11.75 3.83 -11.32
CA PRO A 233 10.67 2.91 -11.60
C PRO A 233 10.10 2.33 -10.31
N TYR A 234 8.79 2.06 -10.31
CA TYR A 234 8.10 1.31 -9.25
C TYR A 234 7.36 0.12 -9.87
N TYR A 235 7.49 -1.03 -9.23
CA TYR A 235 6.86 -2.28 -9.59
C TYR A 235 5.66 -2.51 -8.67
N PHE A 236 4.57 -3.01 -9.23
CA PHE A 236 3.29 -3.13 -8.54
C PHE A 236 2.86 -4.59 -8.43
N TRP A 237 2.30 -4.93 -7.27
CA TRP A 237 1.61 -6.18 -7.02
C TRP A 237 0.24 -5.90 -6.43
N ALA A 238 -0.69 -6.84 -6.57
CA ALA A 238 -1.99 -6.76 -5.95
C ALA A 238 -2.36 -8.10 -5.30
N GLU A 239 -3.04 -8.02 -4.18
CA GLU A 239 -3.73 -9.13 -3.54
C GLU A 239 -5.21 -8.75 -3.46
N LEU A 240 -6.10 -9.64 -3.93
CA LEU A 240 -7.54 -9.41 -3.97
C LEU A 240 -8.22 -10.37 -3.00
N SER A 241 -9.20 -9.86 -2.25
CA SER A 241 -9.96 -10.60 -1.24
C SER A 241 -11.47 -10.42 -1.38
#